data_AF-A0A3M1WXN0-F1
#
_entry.id   AF-A0A3M1WXN0-F1
#
_cell.length_a   1.000
_cell.length_b   1.000
_cell.length_c   1.000
_cell.angle_alpha   90.00
_cell.angle_beta   90.00
_cell.angle_gamma   90.00
#
_symmetry.space_group_name_H-M   'P 1'
#
loop_
_entity.id
_entity.type
_entity.pdbx_description
1 polymer ?
#
loop_
_entity_poly.entity_id
_entity_poly.type
_entity_poly.pdbx_seq_one_letter_code
_entity_poly.pdbx_strand_id
1 'polypeptide(L)' 'MRYSQYFLNTVRETPADAEVVSHKLMIRAGMIKKVAAGIYNYLPFGLRSIRKVEQIVREEMNRAGAIE' A
#
# COMPACT_ATOMS: atom_id res chain seq x y z
N MET A 1 11.00 4.38 13.35
CA MET A 1 11.77 4.46 12.09
C MET A 1 12.02 5.93 11.79
N ARG A 2 13.26 6.36 11.54
CA ARG A 2 13.58 7.76 11.23
C ARG A 2 13.27 8.03 9.75
N TYR A 3 12.67 9.19 9.45
CA TYR A 3 12.30 9.54 8.07
C TYR A 3 13.52 9.52 7.13
N SER A 4 14.66 10.05 7.58
CA SER A 4 15.90 10.10 6.80
C SER A 4 16.47 8.74 6.40
N GLN A 5 16.02 7.65 7.04
CA GLN A 5 16.44 6.27 6.75
C GLN A 5 15.30 5.45 6.13
N TYR A 6 14.17 6.09 5.80
CA TYR A 6 12.99 5.41 5.29
C TYR A 6 12.78 5.76 3.82
N PHE A 7 12.63 4.72 3.00
CA PHE A 7 12.27 4.91 1.60
C PHE A 7 10.80 5.32 1.49
N LEU A 8 10.56 6.64 1.51
CA LEU A 8 9.26 7.26 1.33
C LEU A 8 9.36 8.35 0.24
N ASN A 9 8.89 8.02 -0.95
CA ASN A 9 8.94 8.91 -2.11
C ASN A 9 7.56 9.54 -2.32
N THR A 10 7.30 10.67 -1.64
CA THR A 10 6.08 11.44 -1.86
C THR A 10 6.20 12.28 -3.13
N VAL A 11 5.09 12.47 -3.84
CA VAL A 11 5.06 13.29 -5.07
C VAL A 11 4.11 14.48 -4.91
N ARG A 12 4.54 15.63 -5.43
CA ARG A 12 3.77 16.88 -5.37
C ARG A 12 2.57 16.87 -6.32
N GLU A 13 2.70 16.22 -7.46
CA GLU A 13 1.67 16.17 -8.50
C GLU A 13 1.06 14.77 -8.57
N THR A 14 -0.20 14.75 -8.94
CA THR A 14 -0.94 13.50 -9.12
C THR A 14 -0.84 13.10 -10.58
N PRO A 15 -0.46 11.86 -10.92
CA PRO A 15 -0.47 11.40 -12.30
C PRO A 15 -1.87 11.53 -12.93
N ALA A 16 -1.92 11.96 -14.19
CA ALA A 16 -3.17 12.18 -14.91
C ALA A 16 -3.97 10.89 -15.12
N ASP A 17 -3.31 9.72 -15.12
CA ASP A 17 -3.92 8.40 -15.29
C ASP A 17 -4.54 7.83 -13.99
N ALA A 18 -4.39 8.53 -12.85
CA ALA A 18 -5.06 8.17 -11.63
C ALA A 18 -6.40 8.91 -11.54
N GLU A 19 -7.52 8.24 -11.75
CA GLU A 19 -8.86 8.86 -11.70
C GLU A 19 -9.45 8.88 -10.27
N VAL A 20 -9.41 7.73 -9.60
CA VAL A 20 -10.03 7.54 -8.27
C VAL A 20 -9.17 8.14 -7.16
N VAL A 21 -9.81 8.81 -6.19
CA VAL A 21 -9.13 9.52 -5.08
C VAL A 21 -8.17 8.61 -4.30
N SER A 22 -8.56 7.37 -4.00
CA SER A 22 -7.70 6.41 -3.30
C SER A 22 -6.40 6.13 -4.07
N HIS A 23 -6.51 5.87 -5.39
CA HIS A 23 -5.36 5.65 -6.26
C HIS A 23 -4.43 6.88 -6.30
N LYS A 24 -5.00 8.08 -6.45
CA LYS A 24 -4.26 9.35 -6.39
C LYS A 24 -3.47 9.48 -5.08
N LEU A 25 -4.12 9.26 -3.95
CA LEU A 25 -3.51 9.39 -2.63
C LEU A 25 -2.42 8.35 -2.39
N MET A 26 -2.64 7.09 -2.78
CA MET A 26 -1.66 6.03 -2.62
C MET A 26 -0.37 6.29 -3.40
N ILE A 27 -0.46 6.88 -4.60
CA ILE A 27 0.73 7.32 -5.35
C ILE A 27 1.41 8.49 -4.62
N ARG A 28 0.65 9.54 -4.29
CA ARG A 28 1.19 10.77 -3.66
C ARG A 28 1.89 10.51 -2.33
N ALA A 29 1.35 9.58 -1.53
CA ALA A 29 1.90 9.20 -0.24
C ALA A 29 3.10 8.24 -0.37
N GLY A 30 3.52 7.85 -1.58
CA GLY A 30 4.59 6.89 -1.78
C GLY A 30 4.24 5.49 -1.26
N MET A 31 2.97 5.07 -1.40
CA MET A 31 2.51 3.74 -0.98
C MET A 31 2.64 2.70 -2.09
N ILE A 32 2.45 3.11 -3.35
CA ILE A 32 2.49 2.23 -4.52
C ILE A 32 3.25 2.87 -5.68
N LYS A 33 3.77 2.03 -6.58
CA LYS A 33 4.34 2.45 -7.87
C LYS A 33 3.83 1.53 -8.98
N LYS A 34 3.19 2.11 -10.00
CA LYS A 34 2.72 1.38 -11.19
C LYS A 34 3.92 0.87 -12.01
N VAL A 35 3.87 -0.39 -12.42
CA VAL A 35 4.89 -1.05 -13.27
C VAL A 35 4.31 -1.36 -14.65
N ALA A 36 3.05 -1.80 -14.70
CA ALA A 36 2.29 -2.00 -15.94
C ALA A 36 0.79 -1.78 -15.67
N ALA A 37 -0.07 -1.94 -16.69
CA ALA A 37 -1.51 -1.88 -16.52
C ALA A 37 -1.98 -2.92 -15.48
N GLY A 38 -2.57 -2.45 -14.37
CA GLY A 38 -3.01 -3.31 -13.27
C GLY A 38 -1.91 -3.88 -12.37
N ILE A 39 -0.62 -3.60 -12.65
CA ILE A 39 0.51 -4.16 -11.90
C ILE A 39 1.21 -3.05 -11.11
N TYR A 40 1.32 -3.24 -9.80
CA TYR A 40 1.89 -2.26 -8.87
C TYR A 40 2.89 -2.91 -7.92
N ASN A 41 3.97 -2.19 -7.63
CA ASN A 41 4.84 -2.49 -6.50
C ASN A 41 4.30 -1.80 -5.24
N TYR A 42 4.20 -2.56 -4.15
CA TYR A 42 3.96 -1.99 -2.82
C TYR A 42 5.27 -1.42 -2.26
N LEU A 43 5.29 -0.12 -2.02
CA LEU A 43 6.41 0.54 -1.38
C LEU A 43 6.36 0.31 0.13
N PRO A 44 7.44 0.55 0.90
CA PRO A 44 7.50 0.19 2.32
C PRO A 44 6.35 0.72 3.16
N PHE A 45 5.83 1.91 2.84
CA PHE A 45 4.69 2.50 3.54
C PHE A 45 3.38 1.79 3.22
N GLY A 46 3.12 1.47 1.96
CA GLY A 46 1.97 0.68 1.53
C GLY A 46 2.00 -0.75 2.07
N LEU A 47 3.16 -1.42 1.97
CA LEU A 47 3.35 -2.79 2.45
C LEU A 47 3.08 -2.91 3.96
N ARG A 48 3.48 -1.91 4.76
CA ARG A 48 3.19 -1.90 6.19
C ARG A 48 1.69 -1.89 6.48
N SER A 49 0.90 -1.13 5.73
CA SER A 49 -0.55 -1.10 5.88
C SER A 49 -1.19 -2.42 5.43
N ILE A 50 -0.73 -2.99 4.32
CA ILE A 50 -1.22 -4.29 3.83
C ILE A 50 -0.98 -5.39 4.85
N ARG A 51 0.21 -5.46 5.45
CA ARG A 51 0.51 -6.45 6.50
C ARG A 51 -0.39 -6.33 7.72
N LYS A 52 -0.86 -5.12 8.07
CA LYS A 52 -1.85 -4.95 9.14
C LYS A 52 -3.19 -5.55 8.77
N VAL A 53 -3.64 -5.29 7.54
CA VAL A 53 -4.90 -5.86 7.03
C VAL A 53 -4.80 -7.37 6.95
N GLU A 54 -3.71 -7.90 6.38
CA GLU A 54 -3.42 -9.33 6.31
C GLU A 54 -3.48 -9.97 7.70
N GLN A 55 -2.84 -9.37 8.70
CA GLN A 55 -2.83 -9.88 10.06
C GLN A 55 -4.24 -9.93 10.67
N ILE A 56 -5.04 -8.87 10.50
CA ILE A 56 -6.42 -8.85 10.99
C ILE A 56 -7.24 -9.95 10.32
N VAL A 57 -7.13 -10.10 8.99
CA VAL A 57 -7.83 -11.17 8.26
C VAL A 57 -7.43 -12.54 8.79
N ARG A 58 -6.12 -12.81 8.94
CA ARG A 58 -5.62 -14.08 9.49
C ARG A 58 -6.16 -14.34 10.90
N GLU A 59 -6.17 -13.33 11.75
CA GLU A 59 -6.70 -13.45 13.12
C GLU A 59 -8.18 -13.80 13.15
N GLU A 60 -9.00 -13.19 12.30
CA GLU A 60 -10.44 -13.51 12.20
C GLU A 60 -10.67 -14.90 11.61
N MET A 61 -9.90 -15.28 10.59
CA MET A 61 -10.00 -16.59 9.96
C MET A 61 -9.64 -17.71 10.95
N ASN A 62 -8.56 -17.52 11.72
CA ASN A 62 -8.17 -18.44 12.78
C ASN A 62 -9.23 -18.53 13.89
N ARG A 63 -9.85 -17.41 14.27
CA ARG A 63 -10.98 -17.41 15.23
C ARG A 63 -12.18 -18.19 14.73
N ALA A 64 -12.44 -18.16 13.43
CA ALA A 64 -13.52 -18.90 12.78
C ALA A 64 -13.20 -20.39 12.55
N GLY A 65 -11.99 -20.86 12.90
CA GLY A 65 -11.56 -22.24 12.69
C GLY A 65 -11.17 -22.56 11.23
N ALA A 66 -10.93 -21.54 10.40
CA ALA A 66 -10.36 -21.74 9.08
C ALA A 66 -8.90 -22.18 9.17
N ILE A 67 -8.42 -22.88 8.13
CA ILE A 67 -7.03 -23.34 8.02
C ILE A 67 -6.42 -22.69 6.77
N GLU A 68 -5.33 -21.96 6.97
CA GLU A 68 -4.50 -21.32 5.92
C GLU A 68 -3.43 -22.28 5.40
#